data_AF-X0SHW2-F1
#
_entry.id   AF-X0SHW2-F1
#
_cell.length_a   1.000
_cell.length_b   1.000
_cell.length_c   1.000
_cell.angle_alpha   90.00
_cell.angle_beta   90.00
_cell.angle_gamma   90.00
#
_symmetry.space_group_name_H-M   'P 1'
#
loop_
_entity.id
_entity.type
_entity.pdbx_description
1 polymer ?
#
loop_
_entity_poly.entity_id
_entity_poly.type
_entity_poly.pdbx_seq_one_letter_code
_entity_poly.pdbx_strand_id
1 'polypeptide(L)'
;MDKKEAKKLTKVGIKHYKQERYHEALECYNKVLAENPTFFRALLEKANALLKIGRIEEGRTFACISFMFNPGYEYSPKKREKYIKDLWTPKVKDYLIKNGLISESDSNQGKDSKLFY
;
A
#
# COMPACT_ATOMS: atom_id res chain seq x y z
N MET A 1 7.94 13.49 5.37
CA MET A 1 7.66 13.15 6.78
C MET A 1 8.69 12.17 7.29
N ASP A 2 9.21 12.34 8.51
CA ASP A 2 10.11 11.36 9.10
C ASP A 2 9.37 10.08 9.54
N LYS A 3 10.12 8.97 9.74
CA LYS A 3 9.55 7.66 10.09
C LYS A 3 8.82 7.66 11.45
N LYS A 4 9.24 8.51 12.40
CA LYS A 4 8.66 8.57 13.75
C LYS A 4 7.29 9.27 13.68
N GLU A 5 7.19 10.35 12.94
CA GLU A 5 5.96 11.09 12.72
C GLU A 5 4.97 10.27 11.90
N ALA A 6 5.43 9.56 10.86
CA ALA A 6 4.59 8.62 10.10
C ALA A 6 3.95 7.55 11.00
N LYS A 7 4.75 6.96 11.91
CA LYS A 7 4.26 5.99 12.90
C LYS A 7 3.26 6.63 13.86
N LYS A 8 3.50 7.86 14.33
CA LYS A 8 2.62 8.57 15.25
C LYS A 8 1.26 8.85 14.61
N LEU A 9 1.24 9.44 13.41
CA LEU A 9 0.00 9.73 12.69
C LEU A 9 -0.77 8.46 12.32
N THR A 10 -0.06 7.39 11.94
CA THR A 10 -0.69 6.07 11.73
C THR A 10 -1.34 5.55 13.02
N LYS A 11 -0.70 5.69 14.18
CA LYS A 11 -1.31 5.30 15.47
C LYS A 11 -2.57 6.11 15.79
N VAL A 12 -2.60 7.40 15.45
CA VAL A 12 -3.81 8.23 15.57
C VAL A 12 -4.91 7.67 14.65
N GLY A 13 -4.60 7.37 13.39
CA GLY A 13 -5.53 6.71 12.48
C GLY A 13 -6.09 5.40 13.02
N ILE A 14 -5.25 4.55 13.63
CA ILE A 14 -5.67 3.29 14.25
C ILE A 14 -6.63 3.55 15.42
N LYS A 15 -6.43 4.61 16.20
CA LYS A 15 -7.36 5.01 17.26
C LYS A 15 -8.72 5.38 16.69
N HIS A 16 -8.77 6.15 15.60
CA HIS A 16 -10.01 6.47 14.90
C HIS A 16 -10.70 5.21 14.35
N TYR A 17 -9.94 4.32 13.71
CA TYR A 17 -10.45 3.05 13.19
C TYR A 17 -11.11 2.20 14.27
N LYS A 18 -10.49 2.08 15.45
CA LYS A 18 -11.04 1.35 16.60
C LYS A 18 -12.33 1.95 17.16
N GLN A 19 -12.59 3.21 16.87
CA GLN A 19 -13.82 3.91 17.24
C GLN A 19 -14.84 3.91 16.09
N GLU A 20 -14.61 3.09 15.06
CA GLU A 20 -15.43 3.01 13.84
C GLU A 20 -15.51 4.32 13.04
N ARG A 21 -14.62 5.26 13.36
CA ARG A 21 -14.45 6.55 12.67
C ARG A 21 -13.55 6.35 11.46
N TYR A 22 -14.05 5.57 10.50
CA TYR A 22 -13.26 5.08 9.37
C TYR A 22 -12.81 6.21 8.43
N HIS A 23 -13.62 7.26 8.26
CA HIS A 23 -13.24 8.40 7.41
C HIS A 23 -12.06 9.18 8.00
N GLU A 24 -12.08 9.48 9.30
CA GLU A 24 -10.97 10.14 9.98
C GLU A 24 -9.71 9.26 10.04
N ALA A 25 -9.89 7.94 10.16
CA ALA A 25 -8.78 7.00 10.03
C ALA A 25 -8.14 7.08 8.63
N LEU A 26 -8.96 7.12 7.57
CA LEU A 26 -8.50 7.25 6.19
C LEU A 26 -7.76 8.57 5.96
N GLU A 27 -8.21 9.69 6.53
CA GLU A 27 -7.49 10.96 6.46
C GLU A 27 -6.09 10.86 7.06
N CYS A 28 -5.95 10.22 8.22
CA CYS A 28 -4.65 9.99 8.84
C CYS A 28 -3.73 9.17 7.94
N TYR A 29 -4.23 8.06 7.39
CA TYR A 29 -3.43 7.20 6.52
C TYR A 29 -3.10 7.89 5.19
N ASN A 30 -4.02 8.66 4.61
CA ASN A 30 -3.80 9.42 3.39
C ASN A 30 -2.70 10.47 3.56
N LYS A 31 -2.68 11.19 4.69
CA LYS A 31 -1.60 12.13 5.02
C LYS A 31 -0.25 11.41 5.09
N VAL A 32 -0.21 10.23 5.72
CA VAL A 32 1.02 9.44 5.78
C VAL A 32 1.50 9.04 4.38
N LEU A 33 0.58 8.56 3.54
CA LEU A 33 0.89 8.06 2.20
C LEU A 33 1.19 9.16 1.17
N ALA A 34 0.72 10.38 1.40
CA ALA A 34 1.07 11.53 0.57
C ALA A 34 2.56 11.88 0.68
N GLU A 35 3.16 11.66 1.86
CA GLU A 35 4.58 11.95 2.10
C GLU A 35 5.47 10.69 2.05
N ASN A 36 4.90 9.51 2.32
CA ASN A 36 5.59 8.24 2.25
C ASN A 36 4.66 7.17 1.65
N PRO A 37 4.61 7.07 0.31
CA PRO A 37 3.67 6.18 -0.39
C PRO A 37 3.95 4.69 -0.17
N THR A 38 5.14 4.33 0.32
CA THR A 38 5.54 2.94 0.58
C THR A 38 5.42 2.57 2.06
N PHE A 39 4.85 3.44 2.91
CA PHE A 39 4.74 3.18 4.34
C PHE A 39 3.76 2.03 4.64
N PHE A 40 4.31 0.82 4.73
CA PHE A 40 3.59 -0.45 4.91
C PHE A 40 2.39 -0.37 5.85
N ARG A 41 2.59 0.16 7.07
CA ARG A 41 1.53 0.14 8.07
C ARG A 41 0.35 1.03 7.67
N ALA A 42 0.58 2.18 7.04
CA ALA A 42 -0.51 3.04 6.58
C ALA A 42 -1.26 2.43 5.39
N LEU A 43 -0.55 1.75 4.47
CA LEU A 43 -1.17 1.01 3.36
C LEU A 43 -2.11 -0.08 3.89
N LEU A 44 -1.63 -0.90 4.83
CA LEU A 44 -2.42 -1.97 5.45
C LEU A 44 -3.65 -1.45 6.17
N GLU A 45 -3.48 -0.40 6.99
CA GLU A 45 -4.60 0.12 7.79
C GLU A 45 -5.61 0.87 6.93
N LYS A 46 -5.16 1.53 5.85
CA LYS A 46 -6.03 2.09 4.82
C LYS A 46 -6.85 1.01 4.14
N ALA A 47 -6.22 -0.11 3.77
CA ALA A 47 -6.93 -1.26 3.21
C ALA A 47 -8.05 -1.73 4.14
N ASN A 48 -7.74 -1.94 5.43
CA ASN A 48 -8.71 -2.36 6.43
C ASN A 48 -9.88 -1.38 6.58
N ALA A 49 -9.59 -0.08 6.60
CA ALA A 49 -10.63 0.96 6.70
C ALA A 49 -11.54 0.97 5.47
N LEU A 50 -10.98 0.87 4.26
CA LEU A 50 -11.76 0.80 3.01
C LEU A 50 -12.66 -0.43 2.96
N LEU A 51 -12.16 -1.60 3.39
CA LEU A 51 -12.96 -2.81 3.49
C LEU A 51 -14.14 -2.65 4.44
N LYS A 52 -13.94 -1.98 5.59
CA LYS A 52 -15.01 -1.76 6.59
C LYS A 52 -16.13 -0.86 6.09
N ILE A 53 -15.82 0.13 5.25
CA ILE A 53 -16.82 1.03 4.65
C ILE A 53 -17.39 0.52 3.31
N GLY A 54 -17.12 -0.74 2.94
CA GLY A 54 -17.66 -1.34 1.73
C GLY A 54 -16.94 -0.97 0.43
N ARG A 55 -15.83 -0.23 0.47
CA ARG A 55 -14.98 0.07 -0.70
C ARG A 55 -14.03 -1.09 -1.00
N ILE A 56 -14.62 -2.25 -1.31
CA ILE A 56 -13.92 -3.54 -1.37
C ILE A 56 -12.77 -3.54 -2.38
N GLU A 57 -13.01 -3.03 -3.58
CA GLU A 57 -12.03 -3.01 -4.67
C GLU A 57 -10.78 -2.18 -4.34
N GLU A 58 -10.96 -1.02 -3.73
CA GLU A 58 -9.84 -0.18 -3.30
C GLU A 58 -9.13 -0.78 -2.09
N GLY A 59 -9.88 -1.33 -1.13
CA GLY A 59 -9.32 -2.04 0.00
C GLY A 59 -8.39 -3.17 -0.43
N ARG A 60 -8.82 -3.99 -1.40
CA ARG A 60 -7.99 -5.04 -2.00
C ARG A 60 -6.74 -4.46 -2.67
N THR A 61 -6.90 -3.39 -3.46
CA THR A 61 -5.76 -2.72 -4.12
C THR A 61 -4.70 -2.27 -3.10
N PHE A 62 -5.11 -1.58 -2.04
CA PHE A 62 -4.19 -1.13 -0.99
C PHE A 62 -3.61 -2.28 -0.16
N ALA A 63 -4.35 -3.38 0.04
CA ALA A 63 -3.82 -4.57 0.67
C ALA A 63 -2.68 -5.17 -0.19
N CYS A 64 -2.89 -5.29 -1.51
CA CYS A 64 -1.87 -5.75 -2.44
C CYS A 64 -0.61 -4.88 -2.37
N ILE A 65 -0.77 -3.56 -2.42
CA ILE A 65 0.33 -2.60 -2.33
C ILE A 65 1.05 -2.73 -0.98
N SER A 66 0.31 -2.87 0.11
CA SER A 66 0.90 -3.10 1.43
C SER A 66 1.78 -4.34 1.43
N PHE A 67 1.33 -5.46 0.86
CA PHE A 67 2.16 -6.68 0.83
C PHE A 67 3.47 -6.49 0.07
N MET A 68 3.48 -5.71 -1.03
CA MET A 68 4.71 -5.42 -1.78
C MET A 68 5.78 -4.70 -0.93
N PHE A 69 5.36 -3.88 0.02
CA PHE A 69 6.26 -3.05 0.84
C PHE A 69 6.41 -3.54 2.28
N ASN A 70 6.01 -4.78 2.59
CA ASN A 70 6.11 -5.32 3.96
C ASN A 70 7.57 -5.57 4.37
N PRO A 71 8.12 -4.83 5.36
CA PRO A 71 9.53 -4.94 5.74
C PRO A 71 9.89 -6.23 6.50
N GLY A 72 8.90 -7.01 6.96
CA GLY A 72 9.12 -8.28 7.68
C GLY A 72 8.76 -9.52 6.86
N TYR A 73 8.38 -9.36 5.59
CA TYR A 73 7.94 -10.46 4.73
C TYR A 73 9.06 -10.82 3.76
N GLU A 74 10.01 -11.61 4.24
CA GLU A 74 11.12 -12.12 3.43
C GLU A 74 10.62 -13.31 2.58
N TYR A 75 10.09 -13.03 1.40
CA TYR A 75 9.84 -14.07 0.41
C TYR A 75 11.12 -14.40 -0.36
N SER A 76 11.33 -15.69 -0.62
CA SER A 76 12.25 -16.10 -1.68
C SER A 76 11.83 -15.46 -3.02
N PRO A 77 12.78 -15.06 -3.89
CA PRO A 77 12.48 -14.37 -5.15
C PRO A 77 11.42 -15.08 -6.01
N LYS A 78 11.42 -16.42 -6.03
CA LYS A 78 10.45 -17.25 -6.77
C LYS A 78 9.01 -17.16 -6.23
N LYS A 79 8.84 -17.10 -4.91
CA LYS A 79 7.51 -16.95 -4.31
C LYS A 79 7.03 -15.50 -4.46
N ARG A 80 7.95 -14.53 -4.36
CA ARG A 80 7.69 -13.11 -4.64
C ARG A 80 7.15 -12.92 -6.07
N GLU A 81 7.80 -13.50 -7.07
CA GLU A 81 7.39 -13.38 -8.48
C GLU A 81 5.98 -13.93 -8.75
N LYS A 82 5.68 -15.14 -8.23
CA LYS A 82 4.34 -15.76 -8.38
C LYS A 82 3.24 -14.90 -7.75
N TYR A 83 3.46 -14.41 -6.53
CA TYR A 83 2.49 -13.58 -5.83
C TYR A 83 2.33 -12.22 -6.49
N ILE A 84 3.43 -11.58 -6.91
CA ILE A 84 3.36 -10.24 -7.50
C ILE A 84 2.65 -10.27 -8.84
N LYS A 85 2.75 -11.35 -9.63
CA LYS A 85 1.94 -11.52 -10.85
C LYS A 85 0.44 -11.38 -10.59
N ASP A 86 -0.07 -11.99 -9.52
CA ASP A 86 -1.48 -11.91 -9.15
C ASP A 86 -1.86 -10.54 -8.55
N LEU A 87 -0.89 -9.84 -7.96
CA LEU A 87 -1.08 -8.50 -7.35
C LEU A 87 -0.91 -7.35 -8.37
N TRP A 88 -0.34 -7.61 -9.54
CA TRP A 88 0.00 -6.62 -10.58
C TRP A 88 -1.22 -6.18 -11.42
N THR A 89 -2.27 -5.71 -10.76
CA THR A 89 -3.50 -5.20 -11.39
C THR A 89 -3.32 -3.77 -11.92
N PRO A 90 -4.14 -3.31 -12.89
CA PRO A 90 -4.07 -1.92 -13.39
C PRO A 90 -4.10 -0.87 -12.27
N LYS A 91 -4.98 -1.02 -11.28
CA LYS A 91 -5.07 -0.07 -10.15
C LYS A 91 -3.82 -0.04 -9.28
N VAL A 92 -3.13 -1.18 -9.14
CA VAL A 92 -1.84 -1.22 -8.43
C VAL A 92 -0.78 -0.49 -9.24
N LYS A 93 -0.70 -0.71 -10.56
CA LYS A 93 0.22 0.01 -11.44
C LYS A 93 -0.03 1.51 -11.39
N ASP A 94 -1.29 1.93 -11.51
CA ASP A 94 -1.68 3.34 -11.46
C ASP A 94 -1.21 4.01 -10.17
N TYR A 95 -1.36 3.33 -9.03
CA TYR A 95 -0.84 3.83 -7.76
C TYR A 95 0.68 3.98 -7.79
N LEU A 96 1.40 2.96 -8.27
CA LEU A 96 2.86 2.99 -8.32
C LEU A 96 3.37 4.11 -9.25
N ILE A 97 2.80 4.26 -10.44
CA ILE A 97 3.14 5.30 -11.41
C ILE A 97 2.82 6.69 -10.83
N LYS A 98 1.61 6.89 -10.30
CA LYS A 98 1.17 8.17 -9.72
C LYS A 98 2.08 8.64 -8.58
N ASN A 99 2.68 7.71 -7.85
CA ASN A 99 3.60 8.01 -6.74
C ASN A 99 5.08 7.93 -7.15
N GLY A 100 5.39 7.83 -8.44
CA GLY A 100 6.77 7.83 -8.97
C GLY A 100 7.61 6.62 -8.55
N LEU A 101 6.96 5.51 -8.17
CA LEU A 101 7.63 4.30 -7.68
C LEU A 101 8.09 3.39 -8.82
N ILE A 102 7.45 3.49 -9.99
CA ILE A 102 7.81 2.81 -11.23
C ILE A 102 7.56 3.76 -12.41
N SER A 103 8.25 3.55 -13.54
CA SER A 103 7.93 4.26 -14.78
C SER A 103 6.76 3.61 -15.53
N GLU A 104 6.11 4.37 -16.42
CA GLU A 104 5.10 3.81 -17.34
C GLU A 104 5.68 2.70 -18.22
N SER A 105 6.95 2.82 -18.64
CA SER A 105 7.67 1.78 -19.37
C SER A 105 7.88 0.51 -18.55
N ASP A 106 8.11 0.61 -17.23
CA ASP A 106 8.26 -0.56 -16.34
C ASP A 106 6.91 -1.27 -16.12
N SER A 107 5.80 -0.54 -16.22
CA SER A 107 4.45 -1.08 -16.01
C SER A 107 4.00 -2.09 -17.08
N ASN A 108 4.57 -1.97 -18.29
CA ASN A 108 4.34 -2.82 -19.45
C ASN A 108 5.20 -4.10 -19.42
N GLN A 109 6.30 -4.09 -18.69
CA GLN A 109 7.23 -5.21 -18.56
C GLN A 109 6.97 -6.02 -17.28
N GLY A 110 5.72 -6.47 -17.05
CA GLY A 110 5.32 -7.23 -15.85
C GLY A 110 6.08 -8.55 -15.57
N LYS A 111 7.20 -8.80 -16.25
CA LYS A 111 8.12 -9.93 -16.08
C LYS A 111 9.61 -9.54 -15.99
N ASP A 112 10.03 -8.35 -16.42
CA ASP A 112 11.46 -8.01 -16.61
C ASP A 112 11.94 -6.77 -15.84
N SER A 113 11.08 -6.11 -15.05
CA SER A 113 11.51 -4.91 -14.34
C SER A 113 12.49 -5.23 -13.20
N LYS A 114 13.57 -4.43 -13.12
CA LYS A 114 14.63 -4.50 -12.09
C LYS A 114 14.15 -4.33 -10.64
N LEU A 115 12.83 -4.21 -10.41
CA LEU A 115 12.22 -4.16 -9.08
C LEU A 115 12.22 -5.52 -8.37
N PHE A 116 12.50 -6.61 -9.10
CA PHE A 116 12.48 -7.98 -8.59
C PHE A 116 13.85 -8.65 -8.48
N TYR A 117 14.93 -7.93 -8.83
CA TYR A 117 16.33 -8.40 -8.72
C TYR A 117 17.12 -7.55 -7.74
#